data_AF-A0A9P0HU39-F1
#
_entry.id   AF-A0A9P0HU39-F1
#
_cell.length_a   1.000
_cell.length_b   1.000
_cell.length_c   1.000
_cell.angle_alpha   90.00
_cell.angle_beta   90.00
_cell.angle_gamma   90.00
#
_symmetry.space_group_name_H-M   'P 1'
#
loop_
_entity.id
_entity.type
_entity.pdbx_description
1 polymer ?
#
loop_
_entity_poly.entity_id
_entity_poly.type
_entity_poly.pdbx_seq_one_letter_code
_entity_poly.pdbx_strand_id
1 'polypeptide(L)'
;MMKTTIGVLAIVAFCFMWHVYATANCTATGPGRYVEPTDTTCKNYTLCVYITANNTYLAYNYVCPTTSLFNPNLARCTSNYTCTTNAG
;
A
#
# COMPACT_ATOMS: atom_id res chain seq x y z
N MET A 1 -1.49 -37.29 -26.08
CA MET A 1 -2.77 -36.54 -26.10
C MET A 1 -3.25 -36.39 -24.66
N MET A 2 -2.81 -35.33 -23.97
CA MET A 2 -3.32 -34.94 -22.65
C MET A 2 -3.57 -33.44 -22.74
N LYS A 3 -4.83 -33.06 -22.53
CA LYS A 3 -5.39 -31.76 -22.89
C LYS A 3 -4.94 -30.67 -21.91
N THR A 4 -4.56 -29.54 -22.49
CA THR A 4 -4.64 -28.15 -22.02
C THR A 4 -5.48 -27.90 -20.75
N THR A 5 -4.92 -28.09 -19.55
CA THR A 5 -5.53 -27.61 -18.28
C THR A 5 -4.61 -26.69 -17.47
N ILE A 6 -3.38 -26.44 -17.93
CA ILE A 6 -2.38 -25.61 -17.21
C ILE A 6 -2.62 -24.10 -17.45
N GLY A 7 -3.37 -23.73 -18.48
CA GLY A 7 -3.55 -22.32 -18.88
C GLY A 7 -4.60 -21.52 -18.08
N VAL A 8 -5.54 -22.17 -17.37
CA VAL A 8 -6.66 -21.45 -16.73
C VAL A 8 -6.34 -21.03 -15.29
N LEU A 9 -5.48 -21.76 -14.57
CA LEU A 9 -5.09 -21.41 -13.19
C LEU A 9 -4.05 -20.26 -13.12
N ALA A 10 -3.21 -20.10 -14.15
CA ALA A 10 -2.21 -19.03 -14.19
C ALA A 10 -2.81 -17.64 -14.50
N ILE A 11 -3.91 -17.58 -15.27
CA ILE A 11 -4.59 -16.32 -15.61
C ILE A 11 -5.30 -15.73 -14.38
N VAL A 12 -5.84 -16.60 -13.53
CA VAL A 12 -6.51 -16.21 -12.30
C VAL A 12 -5.50 -15.58 -11.32
N ALA A 13 -4.27 -16.11 -11.23
CA ALA A 13 -3.19 -15.51 -10.45
C ALA A 13 -2.74 -14.13 -10.99
N PHE A 14 -2.82 -13.90 -12.30
CA PHE A 14 -2.45 -12.61 -12.91
C PHE A 14 -3.44 -11.48 -12.58
N CYS A 15 -4.72 -11.81 -12.31
CA CYS A 15 -5.71 -10.86 -11.82
C CYS A 15 -5.66 -10.68 -10.28
N PHE A 16 -5.12 -11.65 -9.55
CA PHE A 16 -4.96 -11.60 -8.09
C PHE A 16 -3.69 -10.90 -7.61
N MET A 17 -2.69 -10.68 -8.48
CA MET A 17 -1.48 -9.91 -8.15
C MET A 17 -1.71 -8.38 -8.15
N TRP A 18 -2.94 -7.90 -8.34
CA TRP A 18 -3.26 -6.47 -8.28
C TRP A 18 -3.90 -6.01 -6.97
N HIS A 19 -3.95 -6.87 -5.96
CA HIS A 19 -4.36 -6.40 -4.64
C HIS A 19 -3.12 -5.91 -3.89
N VAL A 20 -2.81 -4.62 -4.04
CA VAL A 20 -1.79 -3.95 -3.21
C VAL A 20 -2.41 -3.70 -1.84
N TYR A 21 -2.35 -4.69 -0.95
CA TYR A 21 -2.80 -4.55 0.43
C TYR A 21 -1.85 -3.62 1.20
N ALA A 22 -2.38 -2.90 2.19
CA ALA A 22 -1.56 -2.10 3.10
C ALA A 22 -0.76 -3.01 4.03
N THR A 23 0.54 -2.73 4.21
CA THR A 23 1.42 -3.48 5.12
C THR A 23 1.87 -2.66 6.32
N ALA A 24 1.54 -1.37 6.40
CA ALA A 24 1.84 -0.56 7.57
C ALA A 24 1.12 -1.05 8.84
N ASN A 25 1.81 -1.01 9.97
CA ASN A 25 1.26 -1.42 11.26
C ASN A 25 0.45 -0.29 11.93
N CYS A 26 -0.85 -0.23 11.63
CA CYS A 26 -1.75 0.78 12.18
C CYS A 26 -1.97 0.71 13.70
N THR A 27 -1.77 -0.45 14.34
CA THR A 27 -1.90 -0.55 15.81
C THR A 27 -0.71 0.06 16.53
N ALA A 28 0.47 0.06 15.88
CA ALA A 28 1.67 0.70 16.41
C ALA A 28 1.68 2.22 16.21
N THR A 29 1.16 2.71 15.08
CA THR A 29 1.23 4.15 14.73
C THR A 29 -0.03 4.93 15.10
N GLY A 30 -1.19 4.27 15.22
CA GLY A 30 -2.48 4.92 15.44
C GLY A 30 -3.10 5.51 14.17
N PRO A 31 -4.19 6.29 14.26
CA PRO A 31 -4.88 6.82 13.08
C PRO A 31 -4.02 7.87 12.39
N GLY A 32 -3.94 7.82 11.06
CA GLY A 32 -3.08 8.72 10.30
C GLY A 32 -2.68 8.18 8.94
N ARG A 33 -1.75 8.87 8.28
CA ARG A 33 -1.17 8.46 6.99
C ARG A 33 0.30 8.14 7.19
N TYR A 34 0.73 6.98 6.71
CA TYR A 34 2.08 6.47 6.93
C TYR A 34 2.67 5.92 5.64
N VAL A 35 4.00 5.85 5.59
CA VAL A 35 4.71 5.22 4.47
C VAL A 35 4.26 3.77 4.36
N GLU A 36 4.05 3.31 3.13
CA GLU A 36 3.85 1.89 2.85
C GLU A 36 5.22 1.17 2.92
N PRO A 37 5.49 0.31 3.91
CA PRO A 37 6.82 -0.26 4.14
C PRO A 37 7.39 -1.04 2.96
N THR A 38 6.52 -1.68 2.18
CA THR A 38 6.92 -2.44 0.99
C THR A 38 7.15 -1.58 -0.25
N ASP A 39 6.88 -0.27 -0.17
CA ASP A 39 7.01 0.63 -1.31
C ASP A 39 8.35 1.37 -1.32
N THR A 40 9.24 0.95 -2.21
CA THR A 40 10.53 1.61 -2.48
C THR A 40 10.42 2.80 -3.44
N THR A 41 9.21 3.15 -3.89
CA THR A 41 8.99 4.29 -4.79
C THR A 41 8.44 5.53 -4.10
N CYS A 42 8.11 5.43 -2.80
CA CYS A 42 7.38 6.44 -2.02
C CYS A 42 6.07 6.91 -2.69
N LYS A 43 5.50 6.10 -3.59
CA LYS A 43 4.29 6.39 -4.32
C LYS A 43 3.05 5.94 -3.55
N ASN A 44 3.18 4.92 -2.73
CA ASN A 44 2.13 4.33 -1.94
C ASN A 44 2.23 4.78 -0.49
N TYR A 45 1.07 4.94 0.15
CA TYR A 45 0.97 5.24 1.57
C TYR A 45 -0.24 4.52 2.16
N THR A 46 -0.16 4.15 3.43
CA THR A 46 -1.29 3.58 4.17
C THR A 46 -2.05 4.68 4.89
N LEU A 47 -3.37 4.73 4.74
CA LEU A 47 -4.29 5.43 5.63
C LEU A 47 -4.81 4.45 6.70
N CYS A 48 -4.48 4.73 7.95
CA CYS A 48 -5.00 4.03 9.12
C CYS A 48 -6.21 4.76 9.68
N VAL A 49 -7.37 4.08 9.71
CA VAL A 49 -8.62 4.60 10.27
C VAL A 49 -8.98 3.80 11.50
N TYR A 50 -9.16 4.47 12.64
CA TYR A 50 -9.60 3.82 13.87
C TYR A 50 -11.12 3.61 13.86
N ILE A 51 -11.54 2.40 14.18
CA ILE A 51 -12.95 1.99 14.29
C ILE A 51 -13.30 1.84 15.77
N THR A 52 -13.99 2.84 16.31
CA THR A 52 -14.37 2.90 17.73
C THR A 52 -15.36 1.80 18.13
N ALA A 53 -16.17 1.29 17.19
CA ALA A 53 -17.20 0.29 17.48
C ALA A 53 -16.63 -1.05 17.97
N ASN A 54 -15.39 -1.39 17.60
CA ASN A 54 -14.75 -2.67 17.94
C ASN A 54 -13.28 -2.51 18.34
N ASN A 55 -12.80 -1.29 18.58
CA ASN A 55 -11.41 -0.97 18.91
C ASN A 55 -10.39 -1.52 17.89
N THR A 56 -10.72 -1.52 16.60
CA THR A 56 -9.82 -2.00 15.53
C THR A 56 -9.36 -0.88 14.61
N TYR A 57 -8.45 -1.21 13.68
CA TYR A 57 -8.01 -0.31 12.62
C TYR A 57 -8.33 -0.90 11.24
N LEU A 58 -8.77 -0.04 10.33
CA LEU A 58 -8.75 -0.32 8.89
C LEU A 58 -7.49 0.31 8.29
N ALA A 59 -6.81 -0.45 7.44
CA ALA A 59 -5.62 -0.01 6.72
C ALA A 59 -5.94 0.04 5.22
N TYR A 60 -5.91 1.23 4.64
CA TYR A 60 -6.14 1.43 3.21
C TYR A 60 -4.86 1.83 2.53
N ASN A 61 -4.46 1.09 1.51
CA ASN A 61 -3.34 1.50 0.69
C ASN A 61 -3.80 2.47 -0.40
N TYR A 62 -3.11 3.59 -0.53
CA TYR A 62 -3.39 4.64 -1.49
C TYR A 62 -2.15 4.96 -2.31
N VAL A 63 -2.39 5.31 -3.57
CA VAL A 63 -1.35 5.78 -4.50
C VAL A 63 -1.40 7.30 -4.57
N CYS A 64 -0.25 7.97 -4.41
CA CYS A 64 -0.14 9.41 -4.63
C CYS A 64 -0.45 9.76 -6.09
N PRO A 65 -1.23 10.84 -6.35
CA PRO A 65 -1.59 11.21 -7.70
C PRO A 65 -0.40 11.71 -8.53
N THR A 66 -0.56 11.71 -9.85
CA THR A 66 0.35 12.30 -10.84
C THR A 66 1.82 11.92 -10.62
N THR A 67 2.73 12.88 -10.47
CA THR A 67 4.16 12.72 -10.17
C THR A 67 4.49 12.95 -8.69
N SER A 68 3.48 13.23 -7.85
CA SER A 68 3.70 13.48 -6.41
C SER A 68 4.11 12.21 -5.65
N LEU A 69 4.89 12.39 -4.59
CA LEU A 69 5.38 11.33 -3.71
C LEU A 69 4.96 11.59 -2.25
N PHE A 70 4.77 10.54 -1.47
CA PHE A 70 4.36 10.64 -0.08
C PHE A 70 5.51 11.14 0.79
N ASN A 71 5.31 12.31 1.41
CA ASN A 71 6.25 12.87 2.37
C ASN A 71 5.85 12.47 3.80
N PRO A 72 6.62 11.60 4.48
CA PRO A 72 6.29 11.13 5.82
C PRO A 72 6.26 12.24 6.87
N ASN A 73 7.09 13.29 6.71
CA ASN A 73 7.15 14.40 7.66
C ASN A 73 5.89 15.28 7.62
N LEU A 74 5.21 15.30 6.48
CA LEU A 74 3.99 16.09 6.27
C LEU A 74 2.71 15.24 6.20
N ALA A 75 2.86 13.92 6.28
CA ALA A 75 1.82 12.90 6.13
C ALA A 75 0.94 13.11 4.89
N ARG A 76 1.52 13.54 3.76
CA ARG A 76 0.78 13.85 2.52
C ARG A 76 1.63 13.71 1.26
N CYS A 77 0.96 13.52 0.13
CA CYS A 77 1.61 13.55 -1.18
C CYS A 77 2.02 14.99 -1.54
N THR A 78 3.25 15.18 -1.99
CA THR A 78 3.80 16.47 -2.40
C THR A 78 4.62 16.31 -3.68
N SER A 79 4.73 17.37 -4.49
CA SER A 79 5.52 17.35 -5.73
C SER A 79 7.02 17.60 -5.51
N ASN A 80 7.42 18.06 -4.32
CA ASN A 80 8.79 18.45 -3.98
C ASN A 80 9.48 17.47 -3.00
N TYR A 81 8.83 16.34 -2.67
CA TYR A 81 9.47 15.32 -1.86
C TYR A 81 10.38 14.45 -2.73
N THR A 82 11.64 14.34 -2.32
CA THR A 82 12.59 13.38 -2.89
C THR A 82 12.54 12.11 -2.05
N CYS A 83 12.20 10.99 -2.68
CA CYS A 83 12.18 9.69 -2.03
C CYS A 83 13.61 9.27 -1.65
N THR A 84 13.87 9.09 -0.36
CA THR A 84 15.21 8.78 0.18
C THR A 84 15.31 7.32 0.62
N THR A 85 14.71 6.39 -0.13
CA THR A 85 14.56 4.99 0.31
C THR A 85 15.90 4.33 0.66
N ASN A 86 16.21 4.32 1.95
CA ASN A 86 16.75 3.17 2.64
C ASN A 86 15.56 2.55 3.36
N ALA A 87 14.84 1.67 2.66
CA ALA A 87 13.90 0.75 3.31
C ALA A 87 14.77 -0.22 4.13
N GLY A 88 14.80 -0.01 5.44
CA GLY A 88 15.37 -0.95 6.42
C GLY A 88 14.31 -1.93 6.88
#